data_AF-A0A534JZF1-F1
#
_entry.id   AF-A0A534JZF1-F1
#
_cell.length_a   1.000
_cell.length_b   1.000
_cell.length_c   1.000
_cell.angle_alpha   90.00
_cell.angle_beta   90.00
_cell.angle_gamma   90.00
#
_symmetry.space_group_name_H-M   'P 1'
#
loop_
_entity.id
_entity.type
_entity.pdbx_description
1 polymer ?
#
loop_
_entity_poly.entity_id
_entity_poly.type
_entity_poly.pdbx_seq_one_letter_code
_entity_poly.pdbx_strand_id
1 'polypeptide(L)'
;MEGPEEEPEKSRAESLWQTPEGLLAVASALLLAANLLLILAVFLNFLGVRVGWDAGKTVWAALTADLVGVAILAWVFFLTAARVEGRARFYRRIEASLLVAWIGITAFWRFALPAAIGTDLQDLFVTLIASQGTLPGWVSRSAPVVVELLYLWIVCAALFLAAHVVILLDSRAASADDWARGLPVYAWVVAAGVSLVATILIVLSFAAVLQGAPIAVNVGAWLIAKMIVAPNLFISGYASSLQLGRSAARARTSDDEA
;
A
#
# COMPACT_ATOMS: atom_id res chain seq x y z
N MET A 1 26.53 -14.57 -42.97
CA MET A 1 25.35 -13.82 -42.49
C MET A 1 24.98 -14.42 -41.15
N GLU A 2 25.66 -13.97 -40.10
CA GLU A 2 25.29 -14.29 -38.72
C GLU A 2 24.31 -13.21 -38.29
N GLY A 3 23.10 -13.63 -37.91
CA GLY A 3 22.07 -12.73 -37.41
C GLY A 3 22.44 -12.25 -36.00
N PRO A 4 21.95 -11.07 -35.59
CA PRO A 4 22.19 -10.58 -34.23
C PRO A 4 21.54 -11.54 -33.23
N GLU A 5 22.35 -12.12 -32.35
CA GLU A 5 21.89 -12.94 -31.24
C GLU A 5 21.01 -12.07 -30.31
N GLU A 6 19.73 -12.41 -30.26
CA GLU A 6 18.77 -11.88 -29.29
C GLU A 6 19.10 -12.42 -27.89
N GLU A 7 20.13 -11.89 -27.24
CA GLU A 7 20.29 -12.02 -25.78
C GLU A 7 20.34 -10.64 -25.12
N PRO A 8 19.19 -10.10 -24.64
CA PRO A 8 19.32 -9.12 -23.56
C PRO A 8 18.21 -9.07 -22.49
N GLU A 9 17.14 -9.87 -22.57
CA GLU A 9 16.00 -9.67 -21.65
C GLU A 9 16.10 -10.47 -20.34
N LYS A 10 16.65 -11.68 -20.39
CA LYS A 10 16.77 -12.57 -19.22
C LYS A 10 17.85 -12.13 -18.23
N SER A 11 19.03 -11.72 -18.69
CA SER A 11 20.11 -11.26 -17.80
C SER A 11 19.76 -9.94 -17.10
N ARG A 12 18.99 -9.08 -17.77
CA ARG A 12 18.52 -7.79 -17.23
C ARG A 12 17.44 -7.95 -16.17
N ALA A 13 16.55 -8.93 -16.33
CA ALA A 13 15.56 -9.27 -15.32
C ALA A 13 16.24 -9.84 -14.06
N GLU A 14 17.22 -10.73 -14.22
CA GLU A 14 17.96 -11.31 -13.09
C GLU A 14 18.80 -10.27 -12.33
N SER A 15 19.38 -9.27 -13.00
CA SER A 15 20.18 -8.22 -12.33
C SER A 15 19.35 -7.25 -11.48
N LEU A 16 18.10 -6.97 -11.88
CA LEU A 16 17.19 -6.07 -11.14
C LEU A 16 16.80 -6.62 -9.75
N TRP A 17 16.76 -7.94 -9.58
CA TRP A 17 16.44 -8.58 -8.29
C TRP A 17 17.61 -8.58 -7.31
N GLN A 18 18.84 -8.27 -7.76
CA GLN A 18 20.04 -8.34 -6.94
C GLN A 18 20.41 -7.00 -6.28
N THR A 19 19.85 -5.88 -6.76
CA THR A 19 20.16 -4.55 -6.25
C THR A 19 18.99 -3.95 -5.47
N PRO A 20 19.24 -3.31 -4.31
CA PRO A 20 18.20 -2.58 -3.57
C PRO A 20 17.43 -1.56 -4.42
N GLU A 21 18.12 -0.91 -5.36
CA GLU A 21 17.58 0.11 -6.25
C GLU A 21 16.64 -0.50 -7.31
N GLY A 22 17.00 -1.66 -7.86
CA GLY A 22 16.14 -2.45 -8.75
C GLY A 22 14.89 -2.95 -8.02
N LEU A 23 15.04 -3.47 -6.81
CA LEU A 23 13.94 -3.89 -5.96
C LEU A 23 13.01 -2.72 -5.57
N LEU A 24 13.57 -1.54 -5.29
CA LEU A 24 12.79 -0.32 -5.04
C LEU A 24 11.95 0.07 -6.26
N ALA A 25 12.52 -0.05 -7.46
CA ALA A 25 11.79 0.19 -8.71
C ALA A 25 10.63 -0.81 -8.85
N VAL A 26 10.86 -2.10 -8.59
CA VAL A 26 9.80 -3.12 -8.62
C VAL A 26 8.71 -2.82 -7.59
N ALA A 27 9.09 -2.55 -6.33
CA ALA A 27 8.14 -2.20 -5.28
C ALA A 27 7.30 -0.98 -5.66
N SER A 28 7.94 0.08 -6.15
CA SER A 28 7.27 1.31 -6.56
C SER A 28 6.32 1.09 -7.74
N ALA A 29 6.70 0.27 -8.73
CA ALA A 29 5.84 -0.08 -9.85
C ALA A 29 4.60 -0.86 -9.41
N LEU A 30 4.77 -1.83 -8.50
CA LEU A 30 3.67 -2.62 -7.96
C LEU A 30 2.71 -1.75 -7.13
N LEU A 31 3.24 -0.90 -6.25
CA LEU A 31 2.44 0.00 -5.42
C LEU A 31 1.72 1.06 -6.25
N LEU A 32 2.37 1.55 -7.32
CA LEU A 32 1.75 2.42 -8.31
C LEU A 32 0.58 1.71 -9.01
N ALA A 33 0.81 0.49 -9.51
CA ALA A 33 -0.22 -0.32 -10.16
C ALA A 33 -1.38 -0.62 -9.21
N ALA A 34 -1.11 -0.96 -7.95
CA ALA A 34 -2.13 -1.19 -6.93
C ALA A 34 -3.03 0.03 -6.73
N ASN A 35 -2.46 1.23 -6.60
CA ASN A 35 -3.25 2.46 -6.47
C ASN A 35 -4.10 2.74 -7.71
N LEU A 36 -3.55 2.52 -8.91
CA LEU A 36 -4.31 2.68 -10.16
C LEU A 36 -5.45 1.66 -10.28
N LEU A 37 -5.22 0.42 -9.86
CA LEU A 37 -6.25 -0.62 -9.83
C LEU A 37 -7.37 -0.28 -8.83
N LEU A 38 -7.06 0.29 -7.67
CA LEU A 38 -8.08 0.76 -6.73
C LEU A 38 -8.94 1.87 -7.35
N ILE A 39 -8.32 2.84 -8.03
CA ILE A 39 -9.06 3.89 -8.75
C ILE A 39 -9.93 3.29 -9.85
N LEU A 40 -9.39 2.35 -10.63
CA LEU A 40 -10.13 1.63 -11.67
C LEU A 40 -11.33 0.86 -11.09
N ALA A 41 -11.15 0.19 -9.94
CA ALA A 41 -12.21 -0.55 -9.29
C ALA A 41 -13.41 0.35 -8.91
N VAL A 42 -13.13 1.58 -8.46
CA VAL A 42 -14.18 2.58 -8.19
C VAL A 42 -14.97 2.91 -9.45
N PHE A 43 -14.28 3.14 -10.59
CA PHE A 43 -14.94 3.40 -11.87
C PHE A 43 -15.77 2.20 -12.36
N LEU A 44 -15.23 0.98 -12.27
CA LEU A 44 -15.96 -0.23 -12.67
C LEU A 44 -17.22 -0.43 -11.84
N ASN A 45 -17.15 -0.16 -10.53
CA ASN A 45 -18.30 -0.25 -9.64
C ASN A 45 -19.37 0.81 -10.00
N PHE A 46 -18.94 2.04 -10.30
CA PHE A 46 -19.85 3.10 -10.74
C PHE A 46 -20.54 2.80 -12.07
N LEU A 47 -19.81 2.23 -13.03
CA LEU A 47 -20.34 1.89 -14.36
C LEU A 47 -21.18 0.60 -14.36
N GLY A 48 -21.21 -0.17 -13.26
CA GLY A 48 -21.94 -1.43 -13.17
C GLY A 48 -21.41 -2.53 -14.11
N VAL A 49 -20.14 -2.46 -14.52
CA VAL A 49 -19.55 -3.41 -15.49
C VAL A 49 -19.34 -4.77 -14.82
N ARG A 50 -19.89 -5.84 -15.42
CA ARG A 50 -19.83 -7.22 -14.89
C ARG A 50 -19.42 -8.28 -15.92
N VAL A 51 -18.81 -7.89 -17.04
CA VAL A 51 -18.50 -8.84 -18.13
C VAL A 51 -17.11 -9.46 -17.91
N GLY A 52 -17.06 -10.67 -17.33
CA GLY A 52 -15.84 -11.47 -17.12
C GLY A 52 -14.93 -10.95 -16.00
N TRP A 53 -14.72 -9.64 -15.94
CA TRP A 53 -13.94 -8.93 -14.94
C TRP A 53 -14.81 -7.83 -14.30
N ASP A 54 -14.77 -7.72 -12.97
CA ASP A 54 -15.61 -6.82 -12.19
C ASP A 54 -14.77 -6.02 -11.17
N ALA A 55 -15.42 -5.08 -10.47
CA ALA A 55 -14.78 -4.28 -9.44
C ALA A 55 -14.19 -5.14 -8.31
N GLY A 56 -14.85 -6.24 -7.93
CA GLY A 56 -14.39 -7.16 -6.89
C GLY A 56 -13.05 -7.80 -7.20
N LYS A 57 -12.92 -8.36 -8.40
CA LYS A 57 -11.64 -8.92 -8.88
C LYS A 57 -10.55 -7.87 -8.96
N THR A 58 -10.90 -6.65 -9.36
CA THR A 58 -9.97 -5.51 -9.43
C THR A 58 -9.47 -5.09 -8.04
N VAL A 59 -10.37 -4.99 -7.05
CA VAL A 59 -10.01 -4.73 -5.66
C VAL A 59 -9.08 -5.81 -5.15
N TRP A 60 -9.42 -7.08 -5.34
CA TRP A 60 -8.58 -8.21 -4.93
C TRP A 60 -7.16 -8.12 -5.50
N ALA A 61 -7.04 -7.94 -6.82
CA ALA A 61 -5.75 -7.80 -7.48
C ALA A 61 -4.95 -6.61 -6.92
N ALA A 62 -5.62 -5.48 -6.66
CA ALA A 62 -5.00 -4.31 -6.08
C ALA A 62 -4.49 -4.56 -4.64
N LEU A 63 -5.32 -5.19 -3.79
CA LEU A 63 -4.96 -5.49 -2.39
C LEU A 63 -3.81 -6.50 -2.31
N THR A 64 -3.75 -7.47 -3.22
CA THR A 64 -2.62 -8.41 -3.31
C THR A 64 -1.35 -7.71 -3.80
N ALA A 65 -1.44 -6.93 -4.88
CA ALA A 65 -0.29 -6.18 -5.40
C ALA A 65 0.27 -5.19 -4.37
N ASP A 66 -0.60 -4.55 -3.57
CA ASP A 66 -0.25 -3.69 -2.45
C ASP A 66 0.59 -4.45 -1.40
N LEU A 67 0.14 -5.62 -0.94
CA LEU A 67 0.90 -6.44 0.02
C LEU A 67 2.26 -6.88 -0.52
N VAL A 68 2.32 -7.32 -1.79
CA VAL A 68 3.57 -7.74 -2.42
C VAL A 68 4.52 -6.55 -2.59
N GLY A 69 4.01 -5.40 -3.03
CA GLY A 69 4.80 -4.17 -3.17
C GLY A 69 5.39 -3.71 -1.84
N VAL A 70 4.59 -3.71 -0.77
CA VAL A 70 5.08 -3.37 0.58
C VAL A 70 6.06 -4.42 1.11
N ALA A 71 5.88 -5.70 0.79
CA ALA A 71 6.82 -6.76 1.18
C ALA A 71 8.20 -6.55 0.55
N ILE A 72 8.24 -6.22 -0.75
CA ILE A 72 9.50 -5.92 -1.44
C ILE A 72 10.12 -4.65 -0.84
N LEU A 73 9.32 -3.62 -0.55
CA LEU A 73 9.82 -2.40 0.10
C LEU A 73 10.43 -2.70 1.47
N ALA A 74 9.77 -3.51 2.30
CA ALA A 74 10.29 -3.95 3.59
C ALA A 74 11.62 -4.72 3.42
N TRP A 75 11.68 -5.57 2.40
CA TRP A 75 12.88 -6.34 2.07
C TRP A 75 14.05 -5.44 1.64
N VAL A 76 13.79 -4.38 0.85
CA VAL A 76 14.80 -3.38 0.47
C VAL A 76 15.41 -2.72 1.70
N PHE A 77 14.58 -2.25 2.64
CA PHE A 77 15.09 -1.64 3.87
C PHE A 77 15.83 -2.64 4.76
N PHE A 78 15.36 -3.88 4.83
CA PHE A 78 16.06 -4.94 5.57
C PHE A 78 17.45 -5.23 4.99
N LEU A 79 17.56 -5.43 3.67
CA LEU A 79 18.83 -5.70 2.99
C LEU A 79 19.81 -4.52 3.11
N THR A 80 19.31 -3.30 2.96
CA THR A 80 20.16 -2.10 3.02
C THR A 80 20.58 -1.75 4.44
N ALA A 81 19.86 -2.18 5.47
CA ALA A 81 20.28 -2.01 6.86
C ALA A 81 21.63 -2.69 7.17
N ALA A 82 21.95 -3.80 6.50
CA ALA A 82 23.23 -4.48 6.67
C ALA A 82 24.41 -3.71 6.06
N ARG A 83 24.14 -2.80 5.11
CA ARG A 83 25.14 -2.06 4.33
C ARG A 83 25.48 -0.68 4.91
N VAL A 84 24.75 -0.24 5.94
CA VAL A 84 24.97 1.05 6.61
C VAL A 84 25.23 0.85 8.09
N GLU A 85 25.77 1.87 8.76
CA GLU A 85 26.08 1.86 10.19
C GLU A 85 25.30 2.94 10.96
N GLY A 86 25.39 2.91 12.29
CA GLY A 86 24.81 3.93 13.16
C GLY A 86 23.28 4.03 13.09
N ARG A 87 22.78 5.27 13.06
CA ARG A 87 21.34 5.57 13.14
C ARG A 87 20.56 5.09 11.92
N ALA A 88 21.14 5.18 10.72
CA ALA A 88 20.50 4.71 9.49
C ALA A 88 20.20 3.21 9.53
N ARG A 89 21.15 2.39 10.02
CA ARG A 89 20.92 0.95 10.25
C ARG A 89 19.73 0.68 11.17
N PHE A 90 19.63 1.46 12.25
CA PHE A 90 18.56 1.31 13.23
C PHE A 90 17.20 1.67 12.61
N TYR A 91 17.11 2.80 11.91
CA TYR A 91 15.87 3.23 11.26
C TYR A 91 15.40 2.22 10.21
N ARG A 92 16.29 1.76 9.32
CA ARG A 92 15.96 0.75 8.31
C ARG A 92 15.46 -0.58 8.88
N ARG A 93 16.00 -1.02 10.02
CA ARG A 93 15.48 -2.22 10.72
C ARG A 93 14.09 -1.99 11.27
N ILE A 94 13.85 -0.82 11.84
CA ILE A 94 12.51 -0.45 12.34
C ILE A 94 11.52 -0.35 11.18
N GLU A 95 11.89 0.29 10.07
CA GLU A 95 11.06 0.40 8.86
C GLU A 95 10.67 -0.97 8.34
N ALA A 96 11.65 -1.85 8.10
CA ALA A 96 11.39 -3.21 7.67
C ALA A 96 10.43 -3.94 8.64
N SER A 97 10.65 -3.80 9.95
CA SER A 97 9.81 -4.44 10.97
C SER A 97 8.38 -3.89 10.96
N LEU A 98 8.22 -2.57 10.86
CA LEU A 98 6.92 -1.91 10.81
C LEU A 98 6.15 -2.30 9.54
N LEU A 99 6.83 -2.37 8.39
CA LEU A 99 6.21 -2.78 7.13
C LEU A 99 5.83 -4.27 7.17
N VAL A 100 6.66 -5.15 7.74
CA VAL A 100 6.31 -6.58 7.94
C VAL A 100 5.11 -6.72 8.87
N ALA A 101 5.09 -6.02 10.00
CA ALA A 101 3.95 -6.01 10.91
C ALA A 101 2.69 -5.50 10.20
N TRP A 102 2.83 -4.42 9.41
CA TRP A 102 1.74 -3.89 8.60
C TRP A 102 1.20 -4.93 7.63
N ILE A 103 2.05 -5.66 6.90
CA ILE A 103 1.62 -6.71 5.95
C ILE A 103 0.83 -7.79 6.68
N GLY A 104 1.37 -8.30 7.79
CA GLY A 104 0.73 -9.38 8.56
C GLY A 104 -0.65 -8.99 9.08
N ILE A 105 -0.74 -7.84 9.75
CA ILE A 105 -2.02 -7.34 10.28
C ILE A 105 -2.97 -7.01 9.13
N THR A 106 -2.47 -6.43 8.03
CA THR A 106 -3.27 -6.06 6.87
C THR A 106 -3.86 -7.28 6.16
N ALA A 107 -3.07 -8.32 5.93
CA ALA A 107 -3.57 -9.57 5.38
C ALA A 107 -4.62 -10.21 6.31
N PHE A 108 -4.40 -10.16 7.62
CA PHE A 108 -5.33 -10.69 8.61
C PHE A 108 -6.69 -10.00 8.57
N TRP A 109 -6.74 -8.66 8.70
CA TRP A 109 -8.03 -7.97 8.72
C TRP A 109 -8.71 -7.88 7.35
N ARG A 110 -7.94 -7.84 6.24
CA ARG A 110 -8.50 -7.79 4.89
C ARG A 110 -9.10 -9.12 4.43
N PHE A 111 -8.52 -10.24 4.85
CA PHE A 111 -8.88 -11.56 4.31
C PHE A 111 -9.37 -12.53 5.37
N ALA A 112 -8.65 -12.70 6.49
CA ALA A 112 -8.99 -13.69 7.48
C ALA A 112 -10.28 -13.34 8.24
N LEU A 113 -10.42 -12.08 8.68
CA LEU A 113 -11.62 -11.66 9.43
C LEU A 113 -12.91 -11.72 8.59
N PRO A 114 -12.98 -11.20 7.34
CA PRO A 114 -14.16 -11.36 6.50
C PRO A 114 -14.47 -12.83 6.20
N ALA A 115 -13.45 -13.63 5.88
CA ALA A 115 -13.65 -15.06 5.61
C ALA A 115 -14.21 -15.81 6.82
N ALA A 116 -13.78 -15.47 8.04
CA ALA A 116 -14.26 -16.08 9.28
C ALA A 116 -15.76 -15.87 9.52
N ILE A 117 -16.36 -14.83 8.94
CA ILE A 117 -17.80 -14.54 9.04
C ILE A 117 -18.56 -14.84 7.73
N GLY A 118 -17.92 -15.56 6.79
CA GLY A 118 -18.54 -16.02 5.55
C GLY A 118 -18.81 -14.92 4.52
N THR A 119 -18.00 -13.85 4.53
CA THR A 119 -18.12 -12.72 3.59
C THR A 119 -16.75 -12.34 3.02
N ASP A 120 -16.70 -11.31 2.19
CA ASP A 120 -15.47 -10.65 1.79
C ASP A 120 -15.48 -9.17 2.17
N LEU A 121 -14.31 -8.54 2.05
CA LEU A 121 -14.13 -7.17 2.48
C LEU A 121 -15.02 -6.18 1.72
N GLN A 122 -15.17 -6.37 0.41
CA GLN A 122 -15.97 -5.49 -0.42
C GLN A 122 -17.45 -5.61 -0.09
N ASP A 123 -17.97 -6.82 -0.01
CA ASP A 123 -19.37 -7.08 0.31
C ASP A 123 -19.73 -6.57 1.71
N LEU A 124 -18.83 -6.72 2.69
CA LEU A 124 -18.99 -6.15 4.02
C LEU A 124 -19.09 -4.62 3.97
N PHE A 125 -18.16 -3.93 3.30
CA PHE A 125 -18.20 -2.46 3.23
C PHE A 125 -19.40 -1.94 2.45
N VAL A 126 -19.78 -2.57 1.34
CA VAL A 126 -20.98 -2.21 0.59
C VAL A 126 -22.22 -2.36 1.46
N THR A 127 -22.31 -3.46 2.22
CA THR A 127 -23.42 -3.70 3.15
C THR A 127 -23.50 -2.60 4.22
N LEU A 128 -22.37 -2.22 4.82
CA LEU A 128 -22.32 -1.16 5.84
C LEU A 128 -22.66 0.23 5.28
N ILE A 129 -22.28 0.50 4.03
CA ILE A 129 -22.62 1.76 3.35
C ILE A 129 -24.10 1.80 2.99
N ALA A 130 -24.66 0.67 2.53
CA ALA A 130 -26.06 0.57 2.12
C ALA A 130 -27.03 0.47 3.31
N SER A 131 -26.56 0.08 4.51
CA SER A 131 -27.41 0.00 5.69
C SER A 131 -27.83 1.39 6.17
N GLN A 132 -29.07 1.78 5.87
CA GLN A 132 -29.67 3.04 6.31
C GLN A 132 -30.32 2.90 7.70
N GLY A 133 -29.52 2.57 8.71
CA GLY A 133 -29.98 2.44 10.10
C GLY A 133 -30.57 1.08 10.48
N THR A 134 -30.64 0.13 9.55
CA THR A 134 -30.97 -1.27 9.84
C THR A 134 -29.91 -2.19 9.24
N LEU A 135 -29.31 -3.02 10.10
CA LEU A 135 -28.27 -3.96 9.71
C LEU A 135 -28.86 -5.33 9.40
N PRO A 136 -28.35 -6.03 8.37
CA PRO A 136 -28.66 -7.43 8.17
C PRO A 136 -28.31 -8.26 9.40
N GLY A 137 -29.15 -9.24 9.74
CA GLY A 137 -28.97 -10.03 10.97
C GLY A 137 -27.62 -10.77 11.06
N TRP A 138 -26.97 -11.06 9.92
CA TRP A 138 -25.62 -11.64 9.92
C TRP A 138 -24.55 -10.63 10.37
N VAL A 139 -24.66 -9.36 9.99
CA VAL A 139 -23.74 -8.29 10.43
C VAL A 139 -23.90 -8.07 11.92
N SER A 140 -25.14 -8.02 12.42
CA SER A 140 -25.41 -7.86 13.85
C SER A 140 -24.85 -9.02 14.69
N ARG A 141 -24.97 -10.27 14.21
CA ARG A 141 -24.37 -11.44 14.89
C ARG A 141 -22.84 -11.41 14.90
N SER A 142 -22.25 -10.89 13.84
CA SER A 142 -20.79 -10.79 13.67
C SER A 142 -20.22 -9.45 14.12
N ALA A 143 -21.00 -8.61 14.83
CA ALA A 143 -20.59 -7.26 15.20
C ALA A 143 -19.22 -7.17 15.91
N PRO A 144 -18.85 -8.07 16.85
CA PRO A 144 -17.51 -8.05 17.44
C PRO A 144 -16.39 -8.17 16.41
N VAL A 145 -16.54 -9.04 15.41
CA VAL A 145 -15.56 -9.25 14.34
C VAL A 145 -15.48 -8.03 13.43
N VAL A 146 -16.63 -7.42 13.10
CA VAL A 146 -16.67 -6.19 12.29
C VAL A 146 -15.98 -5.04 13.04
N VAL A 147 -16.23 -4.90 14.34
CA VAL A 147 -15.56 -3.90 15.18
C VAL A 147 -14.05 -4.14 15.23
N GLU A 148 -13.61 -5.38 15.45
CA GLU A 148 -12.18 -5.74 15.43
C GLU A 148 -11.53 -5.37 14.09
N LEU A 149 -12.19 -5.70 12.97
CA LEU A 149 -11.73 -5.34 11.63
C LEU A 149 -11.54 -3.83 11.48
N LEU A 150 -12.51 -3.02 11.91
CA LEU A 150 -12.44 -1.57 11.84
C LEU A 150 -11.29 -1.01 12.71
N TYR A 151 -11.06 -1.56 13.90
CA TYR A 151 -9.93 -1.17 14.74
C TYR A 151 -8.59 -1.52 14.11
N LEU A 152 -8.44 -2.74 13.58
CA LEU A 152 -7.22 -3.17 12.92
C LEU A 152 -6.93 -2.34 11.67
N TRP A 153 -7.96 -1.84 10.97
CA TRP A 153 -7.77 -0.91 9.87
C TRP A 153 -7.12 0.41 10.31
N ILE A 154 -7.52 0.98 11.45
CA ILE A 154 -6.87 2.16 12.04
C ILE A 154 -5.42 1.82 12.44
N VAL A 155 -5.21 0.70 13.14
CA VAL A 155 -3.88 0.26 13.58
C VAL A 155 -2.94 0.12 12.39
N CYS A 156 -3.38 -0.52 11.30
CA CYS A 156 -2.61 -0.61 10.06
C CYS A 156 -2.32 0.78 9.46
N ALA A 157 -3.30 1.67 9.39
CA ALA A 157 -3.05 3.02 8.87
C ALA A 157 -2.02 3.79 9.72
N ALA A 158 -2.05 3.63 11.05
CA ALA A 158 -1.10 4.24 11.97
C ALA A 158 0.31 3.62 11.84
N LEU A 159 0.41 2.29 11.75
CA LEU A 159 1.67 1.59 11.49
C LEU A 159 2.29 2.01 10.15
N PHE A 160 1.47 2.18 9.11
CA PHE A 160 1.94 2.63 7.80
C PHE A 160 2.50 4.06 7.89
N LEU A 161 1.79 4.97 8.55
CA LEU A 161 2.30 6.31 8.80
C LEU A 161 3.60 6.29 9.60
N ALA A 162 3.66 5.48 10.66
CA ALA A 162 4.86 5.33 11.48
C ALA A 162 6.05 4.86 10.64
N ALA A 163 5.87 3.85 9.76
CA ALA A 163 6.91 3.40 8.84
C ALA A 163 7.42 4.56 7.96
N HIS A 164 6.53 5.35 7.37
CA HIS A 164 6.93 6.48 6.52
C HIS A 164 7.60 7.62 7.30
N VAL A 165 7.21 7.83 8.56
CA VAL A 165 7.91 8.78 9.44
C VAL A 165 9.33 8.27 9.72
N VAL A 166 9.52 6.98 9.95
CA VAL A 166 10.87 6.42 10.14
C VAL A 166 11.70 6.53 8.86
N ILE A 167 11.10 6.28 7.67
CA ILE A 167 11.77 6.52 6.38
C ILE A 167 12.21 7.99 6.21
N LEU A 168 11.40 8.94 6.66
CA LEU A 168 11.79 10.36 6.70
C LEU A 168 12.97 10.60 7.65
N LEU A 169 13.07 9.87 8.76
CA LEU A 169 14.21 9.96 9.66
C LEU A 169 15.46 9.30 9.06
N ASP A 170 15.31 8.17 8.37
CA ASP A 170 16.41 7.53 7.63
C ASP A 170 16.94 8.45 6.54
N SER A 171 16.07 9.04 5.70
CA SER A 171 16.52 9.94 4.63
C SER A 171 17.28 11.17 5.15
N ARG A 172 16.94 11.66 6.34
CA ARG A 172 17.66 12.74 7.04
C ARG A 172 19.00 12.29 7.63
N ALA A 173 19.11 11.03 8.02
CA ALA A 173 20.32 10.45 8.59
C ALA A 173 21.27 9.84 7.53
N ALA A 174 20.75 9.55 6.34
CA ALA A 174 21.46 8.95 5.22
C ALA A 174 22.59 9.86 4.72
N SER A 175 23.69 9.27 4.25
CA SER A 175 24.82 10.02 3.67
C SER A 175 24.43 10.68 2.33
N ALA A 176 25.29 11.54 1.79
CA ALA A 176 25.02 12.24 0.53
C ALA A 176 24.87 11.29 -0.67
N ASP A 177 25.61 10.19 -0.65
CA ASP A 177 25.65 9.21 -1.73
C ASP A 177 24.59 8.09 -1.56
N ASP A 178 23.79 8.15 -0.49
CA ASP A 178 22.78 7.14 -0.20
C ASP A 178 21.45 7.48 -0.90
N TRP A 179 20.93 6.52 -1.65
CA TRP A 179 19.67 6.62 -2.40
C TRP A 179 18.47 6.97 -1.51
N ALA A 180 18.48 6.60 -0.22
CA ALA A 180 17.39 6.90 0.71
C ALA A 180 17.18 8.42 0.88
N ARG A 181 18.23 9.23 0.68
CA ARG A 181 18.15 10.70 0.70
C ARG A 181 17.33 11.26 -0.47
N GLY A 182 17.28 10.55 -1.61
CA GLY A 182 16.55 10.95 -2.82
C GLY A 182 15.06 10.61 -2.80
N LEU A 183 14.59 9.87 -1.79
CA LEU A 183 13.19 9.44 -1.70
C LEU A 183 12.22 10.62 -1.48
N PRO A 184 11.01 10.60 -2.06
CA PRO A 184 9.99 11.62 -1.88
C PRO A 184 9.23 11.45 -0.54
N VAL A 185 9.99 11.40 0.55
CA VAL A 185 9.50 11.05 1.90
C VAL A 185 8.37 11.94 2.41
N TYR A 186 8.37 13.22 2.06
CA TYR A 186 7.30 14.15 2.46
C TYR A 186 5.97 13.83 1.79
N ALA A 187 6.00 13.47 0.50
CA ALA A 187 4.78 13.07 -0.21
C ALA A 187 4.17 11.82 0.42
N TRP A 188 5.01 10.84 0.78
CA TRP A 188 4.58 9.64 1.46
C TRP A 188 4.00 9.87 2.85
N VAL A 189 4.68 10.67 3.69
CA VAL A 189 4.20 11.00 5.04
C VAL A 189 2.86 11.76 4.98
N VAL A 190 2.72 12.73 4.08
CA VAL A 190 1.46 13.47 3.88
C VAL A 190 0.36 12.54 3.39
N ALA A 191 0.65 11.69 2.39
CA ALA A 191 -0.32 10.72 1.87
C ALA A 191 -0.79 9.73 2.95
N ALA A 192 0.14 9.18 3.73
CA ALA A 192 -0.16 8.28 4.84
C ALA A 192 -0.96 8.99 5.95
N GLY A 193 -0.63 10.25 6.26
CA GLY A 193 -1.34 11.06 7.24
C GLY A 193 -2.79 11.34 6.83
N VAL A 194 -3.01 11.80 5.60
CA VAL A 194 -4.36 11.99 5.03
C VAL A 194 -5.13 10.67 5.05
N SER A 195 -4.48 9.56 4.65
CA SER A 195 -5.09 8.23 4.66
C SER A 195 -5.52 7.79 6.06
N LEU A 196 -4.71 8.03 7.10
CA LEU A 196 -5.03 7.72 8.49
C LEU A 196 -6.22 8.53 9.01
N VAL A 197 -6.20 9.85 8.82
CA VAL A 197 -7.31 10.73 9.24
C VAL A 197 -8.61 10.28 8.59
N ALA A 198 -8.58 10.02 7.27
CA ALA A 198 -9.73 9.49 6.56
C ALA A 198 -10.18 8.12 7.11
N THR A 199 -9.26 7.20 7.43
CA THR A 199 -9.60 5.90 8.06
C THR A 199 -10.36 6.10 9.36
N ILE A 200 -9.86 6.95 10.25
CA ILE A 200 -10.47 7.18 11.57
C ILE A 200 -11.90 7.67 11.40
N LEU A 201 -12.12 8.65 10.51
CA LEU A 201 -13.43 9.25 10.29
C LEU A 201 -14.42 8.28 9.62
N ILE A 202 -13.94 7.43 8.70
CA ILE A 202 -14.74 6.35 8.10
C ILE A 202 -15.11 5.33 9.19
N VAL A 203 -14.15 4.89 10.00
CA VAL A 203 -14.39 3.92 11.07
C VAL A 203 -15.36 4.45 12.11
N LEU A 204 -15.24 5.72 12.52
CA LEU A 204 -16.21 6.35 13.42
C LEU A 204 -17.62 6.38 12.80
N SER A 205 -17.72 6.60 11.49
CA SER A 205 -19.00 6.54 10.77
C SER A 205 -19.59 5.14 10.77
N PHE A 206 -18.79 4.10 10.53
CA PHE A 206 -19.26 2.71 10.59
C PHE A 206 -19.55 2.24 12.01
N ALA A 207 -18.80 2.68 13.02
CA ALA A 207 -19.09 2.39 14.41
C ALA A 207 -20.46 2.95 14.83
N ALA A 208 -20.84 4.14 14.33
CA ALA A 208 -22.17 4.69 14.54
C ALA A 208 -23.26 3.84 13.83
N VAL A 209 -23.00 3.38 12.60
CA VAL A 209 -23.91 2.48 11.87
C VAL A 209 -24.12 1.16 12.64
N LEU A 210 -23.06 0.60 13.22
CA LEU A 210 -23.14 -0.59 14.08
C LEU A 210 -24.01 -0.39 15.33
N GLN A 211 -24.20 0.86 15.76
CA GLN A 211 -25.09 1.23 16.87
C GLN A 211 -26.51 1.59 16.41
N GLY A 212 -26.84 1.41 15.13
CA GLY A 212 -28.16 1.68 14.55
C GLY A 212 -28.35 3.12 14.06
N ALA A 213 -27.30 3.94 14.06
CA ALA A 213 -27.37 5.28 13.48
C ALA A 213 -27.33 5.23 11.93
N PRO A 214 -27.89 6.21 11.23
CA PRO A 214 -27.63 6.36 9.79
C PRO A 214 -26.15 6.70 9.56
N ILE A 215 -25.65 6.36 8.36
CA ILE A 215 -24.28 6.71 7.98
C ILE A 215 -24.09 8.23 7.95
N ALA A 216 -22.94 8.69 8.43
CA ALA A 216 -22.65 10.12 8.48
C ALA A 216 -22.62 10.74 7.08
N VAL A 217 -23.25 11.90 6.91
CA VAL A 217 -23.39 12.59 5.61
C VAL A 217 -22.03 12.92 4.99
N ASN A 218 -21.00 13.12 5.81
CA ASN A 218 -19.64 13.42 5.38
C ASN A 218 -18.79 12.17 5.08
N VAL A 219 -19.31 10.95 5.24
CA VAL A 219 -18.52 9.72 4.96
C VAL A 219 -18.01 9.72 3.52
N GLY A 220 -18.79 10.27 2.58
CA GLY A 220 -18.40 10.41 1.18
C GLY A 220 -17.16 11.26 1.00
N ALA A 221 -17.02 12.36 1.77
CA ALA A 221 -15.83 13.20 1.73
C ALA A 221 -14.57 12.46 2.25
N TRP A 222 -14.72 11.62 3.28
CA TRP A 222 -13.62 10.82 3.81
C TRP A 222 -13.24 9.67 2.87
N LEU A 223 -14.22 9.04 2.23
CA LEU A 223 -13.99 8.07 1.16
C LEU A 223 -13.25 8.73 -0.02
N ILE A 224 -13.63 9.95 -0.43
CA ILE A 224 -12.92 10.72 -1.45
C ILE A 224 -11.46 10.99 -1.02
N ALA A 225 -11.23 11.44 0.21
CA ALA A 225 -9.88 11.67 0.70
C ALA A 225 -9.03 10.38 0.64
N LYS A 226 -9.63 9.23 0.97
CA LYS A 226 -8.95 7.93 1.00
C LYS A 226 -8.79 7.28 -0.38
N MET A 227 -9.68 7.53 -1.32
CA MET A 227 -9.71 6.91 -2.65
C MET A 227 -9.15 7.80 -3.77
N ILE A 228 -9.06 9.11 -3.55
CA ILE A 228 -8.60 10.07 -4.56
C ILE A 228 -7.37 10.81 -4.06
N VAL A 229 -7.44 11.47 -2.90
CA VAL A 229 -6.35 12.36 -2.45
C VAL A 229 -5.11 11.57 -2.05
N ALA A 230 -5.23 10.63 -1.10
CA ALA A 230 -4.10 9.84 -0.65
C ALA A 230 -3.47 8.98 -1.77
N PRO A 231 -4.24 8.24 -2.60
CA PRO A 231 -3.68 7.49 -3.71
C PRO A 231 -2.94 8.34 -4.73
N ASN A 232 -3.42 9.54 -5.07
CA ASN A 232 -2.71 10.42 -6.01
C ASN A 232 -1.37 10.91 -5.45
N LEU A 233 -1.32 11.24 -4.16
CA LEU A 233 -0.06 11.59 -3.50
C LEU A 233 0.89 10.39 -3.46
N PHE A 234 0.38 9.19 -3.17
CA PHE A 234 1.17 7.96 -3.25
C PHE A 234 1.66 7.66 -4.65
N ILE A 235 0.82 7.77 -5.68
CA ILE A 235 1.18 7.63 -7.09
C ILE A 235 2.35 8.54 -7.44
N SER A 236 2.27 9.82 -7.03
CA SER A 236 3.37 10.77 -7.27
C SER A 236 4.68 10.35 -6.58
N GLY A 237 4.59 9.88 -5.33
CA GLY A 237 5.75 9.42 -4.57
C GLY A 237 6.34 8.12 -5.13
N TYR A 238 5.51 7.15 -5.52
CA TYR A 238 5.96 5.90 -6.12
C TYR A 238 6.49 6.11 -7.54
N ALA A 239 5.91 7.01 -8.34
CA ALA A 239 6.45 7.34 -9.66
C ALA A 239 7.85 7.98 -9.57
N SER A 240 8.05 8.90 -8.62
CA SER A 240 9.37 9.49 -8.36
C SER A 240 10.38 8.44 -7.86
N SER A 241 9.98 7.57 -6.92
CA SER A 241 10.83 6.49 -6.40
C SER A 241 11.17 5.45 -7.46
N LEU A 242 10.24 5.16 -8.38
CA LEU A 242 10.45 4.30 -9.53
C LEU A 242 11.51 4.88 -10.48
N GLN A 243 11.43 6.18 -10.77
CA GLN A 243 12.44 6.87 -11.59
C GLN A 243 13.81 6.80 -10.92
N LEU A 244 13.87 7.10 -9.62
CA LEU A 244 15.09 7.03 -8.82
C LEU A 244 15.73 5.63 -8.83
N GLY A 245 14.93 4.59 -8.56
CA GLY A 245 15.43 3.21 -8.57
C GLY A 245 15.95 2.79 -9.94
N ARG A 246 15.26 3.19 -11.03
CA ARG A 246 15.70 2.92 -12.40
C ARG A 246 16.97 3.67 -12.79
N SER A 247 17.10 4.94 -12.40
CA SER A 247 18.30 5.72 -12.72
C SER A 247 19.52 5.19 -11.97
N ALA A 248 19.37 4.86 -10.69
CA ALA A 248 20.47 4.33 -9.90
C ALA A 248 20.93 2.94 -10.38
N ALA A 249 19.99 2.07 -10.76
CA ALA A 249 20.32 0.77 -11.35
C ALA A 249 21.10 0.92 -12.67
N ARG A 250 20.75 1.90 -13.52
CA ARG A 250 21.45 2.16 -14.79
C ARG A 250 22.86 2.71 -14.61
N ALA A 251 23.08 3.59 -13.63
CA ALA A 251 24.39 4.16 -13.36
C ALA A 251 25.41 3.09 -12.91
N ARG A 252 24.98 2.12 -12.09
CA ARG A 252 25.84 1.00 -11.70
C ARG A 252 26.24 0.12 -12.87
N THR A 253 25.31 -0.18 -13.79
CA THR A 253 25.63 -1.01 -14.95
C THR A 253 26.63 -0.35 -15.89
N SER A 254 26.62 0.99 -16.00
CA SER A 254 27.62 1.70 -16.81
C SER A 254 28.99 1.75 -16.15
N ASP A 255 29.04 1.78 -14.82
CA ASP A 255 30.31 1.78 -14.07
C ASP A 255 30.99 0.39 -14.09
N ASP A 256 30.22 -0.70 -14.17
CA ASP A 256 30.75 -2.07 -14.28
C ASP A 256 31.27 -2.42 -15.70
N GLU A 257 30.90 -1.63 -16.72
CA GLU A 257 31.31 -1.81 -18.12
C GLU A 257 32.55 -0.96 -18.53
N ALA A 258 33.01 -0.06 -17.66
CA ALA A 258 34.10 0.90 -17.91
C ALA A 258 35.44 0.44 -17.29
#